data_AF-A0A740W7R0-F1
#
_entry.id   AF-A0A740W7R0-F1
#
_cell.length_a   1.000
_cell.length_b   1.000
_cell.length_c   1.000
_cell.angle_alpha   90.00
_cell.angle_beta   90.00
_cell.angle_gamma   90.00
#
_symmetry.space_group_name_H-M   'P 1'
#
loop_
_entity.id
_entity.type
_entity.pdbx_description
1 polymer ?
#
loop_
_entity_poly.entity_id
_entity_poly.type
_entity_poly.pdbx_seq_one_letter_code
_entity_poly.pdbx_strand_id
1 'polypeptide(L)'
;QVIRREPIHSACSHVIWDSNSKLMDKSDARHCTVIHSMSQNGWEDFAEKYDLDADDIPSFQNPNDWVFPWLTQDTIQIAEFYEVVEKKETAFIYQDPVTGEPVSYFKRDIKDVIDDLADSGFIKIAERQIKRRRVYKSIITCTAVLKDKQLIAGEHIPIVPVFGEWGFVEDKEVYEGVVRLTKDGQRLRNMIMSFNADIVARTPKKKPFFWPEQIAGFEHMYDGNDDYPYYLLNRTDENSGDLPTQPLAYYENPEVPQANAYMLEAATSAVKEVATLGVDTEAVNGGQVAFDTVNQLNMRADLETYVFQDNLATAMRRDGEIYQSIVNDIYDVP
;
A
#
# COMPACT_ATOMS: atom_id res chain seq x y z
N GLN A 1 17.72 -0.71 -26.13
CA GLN A 1 17.21 -0.84 -24.75
C GLN A 1 15.73 -0.50 -24.73
N VAL A 2 14.92 -1.03 -23.81
CA VAL A 2 13.48 -0.70 -23.68
C VAL A 2 13.22 -0.22 -22.26
N ILE A 3 12.61 0.95 -22.12
CA ILE A 3 12.22 1.51 -20.82
C ILE A 3 10.85 0.91 -20.44
N ARG A 4 10.75 0.31 -19.26
CA ARG A 4 9.51 -0.27 -18.73
C ARG A 4 9.21 0.29 -17.36
N ARG A 5 7.91 0.48 -17.06
CA ARG A 5 7.42 0.88 -15.74
C ARG A 5 6.93 -0.37 -15.04
N GLU A 6 7.44 -0.65 -13.86
CA GLU A 6 7.06 -1.82 -13.05
C GLU A 6 6.56 -1.36 -11.68
N PRO A 7 5.44 -1.91 -11.18
CA PRO A 7 4.96 -1.59 -9.85
C PRO A 7 5.86 -2.24 -8.79
N ILE A 8 6.25 -1.47 -7.78
CA ILE A 8 6.95 -2.01 -6.61
C ILE A 8 5.89 -2.39 -5.58
N HIS A 9 5.74 -3.69 -5.33
CA HIS A 9 4.86 -4.19 -4.29
C HIS A 9 5.48 -3.97 -2.90
N SER A 10 4.65 -3.72 -1.89
CA SER A 10 5.10 -3.51 -0.50
C SER A 10 6.08 -2.33 -0.31
N ALA A 11 5.92 -1.28 -1.11
CA ALA A 11 6.81 -0.11 -1.11
C ALA A 11 6.99 0.53 0.29
N CYS A 12 5.97 0.51 1.16
CA CYS A 12 6.05 1.12 2.49
C CYS A 12 7.11 0.49 3.41
N SER A 13 7.46 -0.79 3.22
CA SER A 13 8.49 -1.48 4.00
C SER A 13 9.77 -1.76 3.22
N HIS A 14 9.70 -1.73 1.90
CA HIS A 14 10.78 -2.12 1.00
C HIS A 14 11.48 -0.94 0.34
N VAL A 15 10.92 0.27 0.37
CA VAL A 15 11.56 1.46 -0.23
C VAL A 15 11.94 2.43 0.87
N ILE A 16 13.23 2.69 1.01
CA ILE A 16 13.80 3.59 2.01
C ILE A 16 14.43 4.78 1.28
N TRP A 17 13.84 5.95 1.46
CA TRP A 17 14.32 7.21 0.91
C TRP A 17 15.34 7.88 1.83
N ASP A 18 16.12 8.81 1.27
CA ASP A 18 17.00 9.70 2.03
C ASP A 18 16.22 10.45 3.11
N SER A 19 16.68 10.34 4.36
CA SER A 19 16.08 11.00 5.52
C SER A 19 16.03 12.53 5.40
N ASN A 20 16.86 13.13 4.54
CA ASN A 20 16.86 14.58 4.31
C ASN A 20 15.92 15.02 3.20
N SER A 21 15.27 14.10 2.48
CA SER A 21 14.35 14.44 1.39
C SER A 21 13.02 14.95 1.94
N LYS A 22 12.67 16.20 1.59
CA LYS A 22 11.49 16.92 2.08
C LYS A 22 10.44 17.16 1.00
N LEU A 23 10.80 17.07 -0.28
CA LEU A 23 9.85 17.26 -1.37
C LEU A 23 8.95 16.02 -1.54
N MET A 24 7.68 16.26 -1.87
CA MET A 24 6.70 15.20 -2.07
C MET A 24 7.06 14.29 -3.27
N ASP A 25 7.70 14.83 -4.29
CA ASP A 25 8.16 14.07 -5.46
C ASP A 25 9.52 13.36 -5.23
N LYS A 26 10.12 13.55 -4.04
CA LYS A 26 11.45 13.07 -3.65
C LYS A 26 12.56 13.43 -4.64
N SER A 27 12.42 14.54 -5.37
CA SER A 27 13.42 15.01 -6.35
C SER A 27 14.74 15.47 -5.72
N ASP A 28 14.69 15.84 -4.44
CA ASP A 28 15.81 16.25 -3.60
C ASP A 28 16.56 15.07 -2.95
N ALA A 29 16.04 13.85 -3.06
CA ALA A 29 16.69 12.66 -2.51
C ALA A 29 18.07 12.43 -3.16
N ARG A 30 19.10 12.22 -2.32
CA ARG A 30 20.45 11.87 -2.79
C ARG A 30 20.67 10.37 -2.87
N HIS A 31 19.91 9.61 -2.08
CA HIS A 31 19.95 8.16 -2.10
C HIS A 31 18.56 7.55 -1.92
N CYS A 32 18.39 6.34 -2.45
CA CYS A 32 17.20 5.53 -2.25
C CYS A 32 17.60 4.06 -2.22
N THR A 33 17.04 3.29 -1.29
CA THR A 33 17.27 1.84 -1.19
C THR A 33 15.97 1.12 -1.48
N VAL A 34 15.99 0.20 -2.44
CA VAL A 34 14.86 -0.69 -2.73
C VAL A 34 15.23 -2.09 -2.33
N ILE A 35 14.51 -2.64 -1.36
CA ILE A 35 14.68 -4.00 -0.88
C ILE A 35 13.76 -4.89 -1.69
N HIS A 36 14.29 -6.01 -2.18
CA HIS A 36 13.53 -7.08 -2.81
C HIS A 36 13.63 -8.31 -1.92
N SER A 37 12.48 -8.90 -1.59
CA SER A 37 12.41 -10.20 -0.93
C SER A 37 12.22 -11.29 -1.98
N MET A 38 13.15 -12.23 -2.05
CA MET A 38 13.15 -13.34 -3.00
C MET A 38 13.22 -14.67 -2.25
N SER A 39 12.58 -15.71 -2.80
CA SER A 39 12.82 -17.09 -2.35
C SER A 39 14.22 -17.56 -2.78
N GLN A 40 14.72 -18.64 -2.20
CA GLN A 40 16.03 -19.21 -2.58
C GLN A 40 16.13 -19.53 -4.08
N ASN A 41 15.09 -20.12 -4.68
CA ASN A 41 15.07 -20.36 -6.13
C ASN A 41 15.05 -19.04 -6.94
N GLY A 42 14.32 -18.03 -6.47
CA GLY A 42 14.30 -16.72 -7.11
C GLY A 42 15.63 -15.97 -6.99
N TRP A 43 16.41 -16.28 -5.96
CA TRP A 43 17.76 -15.77 -5.77
C TRP A 43 18.73 -16.37 -6.80
N GLU A 44 18.67 -17.67 -7.06
CA GLU A 44 19.48 -18.33 -8.09
C GLU A 44 19.23 -17.72 -9.48
N ASP A 45 17.97 -17.54 -9.86
CA ASP A 45 17.60 -16.88 -11.13
C ASP A 45 18.09 -15.43 -11.21
N PHE A 46 18.04 -14.70 -10.09
CA PHE A 46 18.52 -13.33 -10.01
C PHE A 46 20.04 -13.26 -10.08
N ALA A 47 20.73 -14.18 -9.42
CA ALA A 47 22.18 -14.30 -9.45
C ALA A 47 22.67 -14.61 -10.88
N GLU A 48 22.01 -15.53 -11.58
CA GLU A 48 22.31 -15.84 -12.99
C GLU A 48 22.09 -14.62 -13.90
N LYS A 49 21.00 -13.87 -13.69
CA LYS A 49 20.68 -12.68 -14.51
C LYS A 49 21.66 -11.52 -14.31
N TYR A 50 22.22 -11.37 -13.11
CA TYR A 50 23.11 -10.26 -12.77
C TYR A 50 24.60 -10.62 -12.76
N ASP A 51 24.93 -11.88 -13.07
CA ASP A 51 26.27 -12.49 -13.02
C ASP A 51 26.89 -12.38 -11.62
N LEU A 52 26.10 -12.80 -10.61
CA LEU A 52 26.46 -12.77 -9.20
C LEU A 52 26.71 -14.19 -8.70
N ASP A 53 27.59 -14.33 -7.71
CA ASP A 53 27.90 -15.64 -7.11
C ASP A 53 26.73 -16.08 -6.21
N ALA A 54 26.07 -17.18 -6.57
CA ALA A 54 24.88 -17.68 -5.88
C ALA A 54 25.19 -18.19 -4.45
N ASP A 55 26.45 -18.53 -4.20
CA ASP A 55 26.93 -19.10 -2.94
C ASP A 55 27.17 -18.04 -1.84
N ASP A 56 27.16 -16.73 -2.17
CA ASP A 56 27.32 -15.66 -1.17
C ASP A 56 25.99 -15.34 -0.46
N ILE A 57 25.51 -16.34 0.28
CA ILE A 57 24.29 -16.24 1.07
C ILE A 57 24.64 -15.53 2.39
N PRO A 58 23.99 -14.39 2.73
CA PRO A 58 24.32 -13.65 3.94
C PRO A 58 24.02 -14.49 5.19
N SER A 59 25.06 -14.89 5.94
CA SER A 59 24.91 -15.74 7.14
C SER A 59 24.66 -14.97 8.44
N PHE A 60 24.68 -13.63 8.41
CA PHE A 60 24.58 -12.83 9.62
C PHE A 60 23.16 -12.33 9.88
N GLN A 61 22.49 -12.96 10.85
CA GLN A 61 21.22 -12.49 11.42
C GLN A 61 21.52 -11.48 12.53
N ASN A 62 21.05 -10.23 12.38
CA ASN A 62 21.27 -9.19 13.40
C ASN A 62 20.55 -9.57 14.72
N PRO A 63 21.17 -9.48 15.91
CA PRO A 63 20.60 -9.95 17.18
C PRO A 63 19.35 -9.23 17.71
N ASN A 64 18.79 -8.24 17.00
CA ASN A 64 17.67 -7.43 17.46
C ASN A 64 16.39 -7.72 16.66
N ASP A 65 15.41 -8.34 17.30
CA ASP A 65 14.06 -8.67 16.78
C ASP A 65 13.22 -7.46 16.28
N TRP A 66 13.70 -6.23 16.51
CA TRP A 66 12.99 -4.99 16.16
C TRP A 66 13.47 -4.35 14.85
N VAL A 67 14.49 -4.95 14.23
CA VAL A 67 15.06 -4.48 12.95
C VAL A 67 14.54 -5.39 11.83
N PHE A 68 14.24 -4.80 10.68
CA PHE A 68 13.73 -5.48 9.47
C PHE A 68 14.46 -6.81 9.22
N PRO A 69 13.74 -7.94 9.02
CA PRO A 69 14.34 -9.27 9.00
C PRO A 69 15.03 -9.54 7.65
N TRP A 70 16.29 -9.12 7.54
CA TRP A 70 17.15 -9.29 6.36
C TRP A 70 17.30 -10.74 5.88
N LEU A 71 17.12 -11.70 6.79
CA LEU A 71 17.12 -13.12 6.50
C LEU A 71 15.98 -13.79 7.26
N THR A 72 15.06 -14.42 6.54
CA THR A 72 14.09 -15.37 7.09
C THR A 72 14.40 -16.73 6.47
N GLN A 73 14.10 -17.85 7.16
CA GLN A 73 14.48 -19.21 6.75
C GLN A 73 14.19 -19.55 5.27
N ASP A 74 13.17 -18.94 4.66
CA ASP A 74 12.75 -19.17 3.28
C ASP A 74 12.99 -17.99 2.31
N THR A 75 13.36 -16.81 2.82
CA THR A 75 13.44 -15.58 2.01
C THR A 75 14.74 -14.84 2.23
N ILE A 76 15.45 -14.59 1.13
CA ILE A 76 16.65 -13.77 1.06
C ILE A 76 16.23 -12.35 0.67
N GLN A 77 16.75 -11.35 1.38
CA GLN A 77 16.50 -9.95 1.05
C GLN A 77 17.74 -9.31 0.43
N ILE A 78 17.56 -8.73 -0.74
CA ILE A 78 18.60 -8.02 -1.50
C ILE A 78 18.16 -6.57 -1.60
N ALA A 79 19.09 -5.64 -1.44
CA ALA A 79 18.81 -4.22 -1.59
C ALA A 79 19.52 -3.64 -2.81
N GLU A 80 18.78 -2.90 -3.62
CA GLU A 80 19.28 -2.05 -4.68
C GLU A 80 19.45 -0.63 -4.12
N PHE A 81 20.69 -0.21 -3.98
CA PHE A 81 21.05 1.11 -3.49
C PHE A 81 21.32 2.05 -4.66
N TYR A 82 20.57 3.14 -4.72
CA TYR A 82 20.73 4.20 -5.72
C TYR A 82 21.41 5.40 -5.06
N GLU A 83 22.52 5.86 -5.62
CA GLU A 83 23.27 7.03 -5.16
C GLU A 83 23.38 8.08 -6.27
N VAL A 84 23.01 9.33 -5.96
CA VAL A 84 23.14 10.46 -6.88
C VAL A 84 24.45 11.21 -6.60
N VAL A 85 25.36 11.20 -7.57
CA VAL A 85 26.65 11.89 -7.47
C VAL A 85 26.74 13.00 -8.51
N GLU A 86 27.05 14.21 -8.06
CA GLU A 86 27.37 15.33 -8.96
C GLU A 86 28.78 15.17 -9.52
N LYS A 87 28.89 15.04 -10.84
CA LYS A 87 30.18 15.03 -11.54
C LYS A 87 30.27 16.20 -12.49
N LYS A 88 31.48 16.77 -12.62
CA LYS A 88 31.79 17.75 -13.65
C LYS A 88 32.12 16.99 -14.94
N GLU A 89 31.28 17.12 -15.95
CA GLU A 89 31.53 16.58 -17.27
C GLU A 89 31.93 17.73 -18.20
N THR A 90 32.94 17.48 -19.03
CA THR A 90 33.36 18.41 -20.08
C THR A 90 32.53 18.12 -21.32
N ALA A 91 31.69 19.07 -21.73
CA ALA A 91 31.02 19.07 -23.03
C ALA A 91 31.96 19.70 -24.07
N PHE A 92 32.11 19.05 -25.22
CA PHE A 92 32.81 19.59 -26.36
C PHE A 92 31.78 20.10 -27.37
N ILE A 93 31.89 21.37 -27.74
CA ILE A 93 31.04 21.97 -28.76
C ILE A 93 31.80 21.86 -30.09
N TYR A 94 31.24 21.07 -31.01
CA TYR A 94 31.74 20.92 -32.36
C TYR A 94 30.89 21.76 -33.31
N GLN A 95 31.54 22.39 -34.30
CA GLN A 95 30.85 23.05 -35.40
C GLN A 95 30.83 22.12 -36.61
N ASP A 96 29.66 21.93 -37.18
CA ASP A 96 29.53 21.32 -38.49
C ASP A 96 30.02 22.29 -39.58
N PRO A 97 30.99 21.91 -40.44
CA PRO A 97 31.51 22.78 -41.49
C PRO A 97 30.48 23.14 -42.58
N VAL A 98 29.38 22.38 -42.70
CA VAL A 98 28.43 22.50 -43.81
C VAL A 98 27.17 23.30 -43.44
N THR A 99 26.66 23.13 -42.21
CA THR A 99 25.41 23.76 -41.73
C THR A 99 25.65 24.91 -40.76
N GLY A 100 26.82 24.99 -40.14
CA GLY A 100 27.17 26.05 -39.19
C GLY A 100 26.43 25.98 -37.85
N GLU A 101 25.63 24.95 -37.61
CA GLU A 101 24.92 24.74 -36.35
C GLU A 101 25.87 24.13 -35.30
N PRO A 102 25.93 24.69 -34.08
CA PRO A 102 26.77 24.15 -33.02
C PRO A 102 26.11 22.91 -32.43
N VAL A 103 26.76 21.76 -32.60
CA VAL A 103 26.35 20.50 -31.95
C VAL A 103 27.27 20.23 -30.77
N SER A 104 26.68 20.03 -29.60
CA SER A 104 27.42 19.77 -28.37
C SER A 104 27.39 18.29 -28.04
N TYR A 105 28.56 17.65 -27.98
CA TYR A 105 28.72 16.25 -27.66
C TYR A 105 29.48 16.11 -26.32
N PHE A 106 29.07 15.16 -25.49
CA PHE A 106 29.71 14.93 -24.18
C PHE A 106 30.91 13.98 -24.30
N LYS A 107 31.97 14.24 -23.54
CA LYS A 107 33.26 13.52 -23.61
C LYS A 107 33.19 12.00 -23.37
N ARG A 108 32.12 11.47 -22.79
CA ARG A 108 31.98 10.03 -22.53
C ARG A 108 31.27 9.27 -23.65
N ASP A 109 30.28 9.88 -24.29
CA ASP A 109 29.59 9.34 -25.47
C ASP A 109 30.47 9.44 -26.73
N ILE A 110 31.44 10.35 -26.69
CA ILE A 110 32.45 10.55 -27.71
C ILE A 110 33.38 9.33 -27.87
N LYS A 111 33.56 8.43 -26.90
CA LYS A 111 34.60 7.39 -27.01
C LYS A 111 34.44 6.46 -28.23
N ASP A 112 33.21 6.22 -28.66
CA ASP A 112 32.90 5.39 -29.83
C ASP A 112 32.71 6.21 -31.12
N VAL A 113 32.55 7.54 -31.01
CA VAL A 113 32.26 8.45 -32.14
C VAL A 113 33.45 9.37 -32.48
N ILE A 114 34.56 9.35 -31.72
CA ILE A 114 35.78 10.15 -32.01
C ILE A 114 36.28 9.89 -33.43
N ASP A 115 36.30 8.62 -33.85
CA ASP A 115 36.89 8.23 -35.13
C ASP A 115 36.00 8.70 -36.31
N ASP A 116 34.68 8.59 -36.19
CA ASP A 116 33.74 9.06 -37.22
C ASP A 116 33.62 10.60 -37.27
N LEU A 117 33.74 11.28 -36.13
CA LEU A 117 33.68 12.75 -36.06
C LEU A 117 35.00 13.43 -36.48
N ALA A 118 36.13 12.74 -36.30
CA ALA A 118 37.44 13.19 -36.78
C ALA A 118 37.54 13.06 -38.31
N ASP A 119 37.00 11.99 -38.89
CA ASP A 119 36.98 11.76 -40.34
C ASP A 119 36.04 12.73 -41.08
N SER A 120 35.05 13.31 -40.39
CA SER A 120 34.08 14.25 -40.97
C SER A 120 34.45 15.74 -40.84
N GLY A 121 35.63 16.06 -40.28
CA GLY A 121 36.21 17.40 -40.34
C GLY A 121 35.60 18.44 -39.38
N PHE A 122 34.93 18.00 -38.32
CA PHE A 122 34.33 18.89 -37.32
C PHE A 122 35.40 19.68 -36.53
N ILE A 123 35.25 21.00 -36.46
CA ILE A 123 36.18 21.88 -35.73
C ILE A 123 35.65 22.07 -34.31
N LYS A 124 36.50 21.76 -33.33
CA LYS A 124 36.22 21.96 -31.90
C LYS A 124 36.32 23.44 -31.54
N ILE A 125 35.19 24.08 -31.22
CA ILE A 125 35.14 25.54 -30.94
C ILE A 125 35.43 25.84 -29.46
N ALA A 126 34.86 25.04 -28.55
CA ALA A 126 34.92 25.35 -27.13
C ALA A 126 34.73 24.11 -26.24
N GLU A 127 35.32 24.18 -25.05
CA GLU A 127 35.06 23.24 -23.96
C GLU A 127 34.26 23.95 -22.88
N ARG A 128 33.14 23.36 -22.45
CA ARG A 128 32.39 23.86 -21.30
C ARG A 128 32.33 22.77 -20.24
N GLN A 129 32.70 23.11 -19.01
CA GLN A 129 32.45 22.24 -17.87
C GLN A 129 31.02 22.44 -17.38
N ILE A 130 30.23 21.38 -17.43
CA ILE A 130 28.85 21.36 -16.95
C ILE A 130 28.79 20.38 -15.77
N LYS A 131 28.18 20.81 -14.66
CA LYS A 131 27.88 19.91 -13.54
C LYS A 131 26.63 19.12 -13.90
N ARG A 132 26.72 17.79 -13.91
CA ARG A 132 25.60 16.89 -14.20
C ARG A 132 25.42 15.91 -13.04
N ARG A 133 24.17 15.61 -12.70
CA ARG A 133 23.84 14.58 -11.71
C ARG A 133 23.90 13.22 -12.42
N ARG A 134 24.59 12.24 -11.83
CA ARG A 134 24.63 10.86 -12.35
C ARG A 134 24.19 9.91 -11.24
N VAL A 135 23.40 8.91 -11.63
CA VAL A 135 22.87 7.90 -10.69
C VAL A 135 23.65 6.61 -10.81
N TYR A 136 24.11 6.10 -9.67
CA TYR A 136 24.80 4.82 -9.56
C TYR A 136 23.90 3.84 -8.82
N LYS A 137 23.78 2.62 -9.35
CA LYS A 137 23.16 1.46 -8.71
C LYS A 137 24.24 0.60 -8.09
N SER A 138 24.12 0.29 -6.81
CA SER A 138 24.84 -0.80 -6.17
C SER A 138 23.86 -1.87 -5.72
N ILE A 139 24.22 -3.14 -5.89
CA ILE A 139 23.44 -4.26 -5.36
C ILE A 139 24.13 -4.68 -4.06
N ILE A 140 23.40 -4.60 -2.96
CA ILE A 140 23.89 -4.85 -1.60
C ILE A 140 23.07 -5.97 -0.96
N THR A 141 23.74 -6.82 -0.19
CA THR A 141 23.11 -7.74 0.77
C THR A 141 23.42 -7.29 2.19
N CYS A 142 22.90 -7.99 3.19
CA CYS A 142 23.19 -7.71 4.59
C CYS A 142 24.70 -7.83 4.93
N THR A 143 25.48 -8.54 4.12
CA THR A 143 26.88 -8.88 4.42
C THR A 143 27.89 -8.33 3.41
N ALA A 144 27.53 -8.21 2.13
CA ALA A 144 28.45 -7.81 1.07
C ALA A 144 27.81 -6.82 0.09
N VAL A 145 28.66 -6.04 -0.57
CA VAL A 145 28.26 -5.32 -1.78
C VAL A 145 28.58 -6.23 -2.96
N LEU A 146 27.55 -6.74 -3.61
CA LEU A 146 27.67 -7.72 -4.68
C LEU A 146 28.08 -7.08 -6.01
N LYS A 147 27.55 -5.88 -6.27
CA LYS A 147 27.87 -5.13 -7.49
C LYS A 147 28.02 -3.65 -7.16
N ASP A 148 29.22 -3.14 -7.35
CA ASP A 148 29.55 -1.76 -7.04
C ASP A 148 29.26 -0.81 -8.21
N LYS A 149 28.45 0.21 -7.94
CA LYS A 149 28.37 1.48 -8.70
C LYS A 149 28.19 1.30 -10.21
N GLN A 150 27.20 0.52 -10.61
CA GLN A 150 26.75 0.46 -12.00
C GLN A 150 26.08 1.79 -12.38
N LEU A 151 26.57 2.46 -13.42
CA LEU A 151 25.95 3.68 -13.93
C LEU A 151 24.58 3.34 -14.54
N ILE A 152 23.56 4.10 -14.16
CA ILE A 152 22.22 4.03 -14.77
C ILE A 152 22.07 5.21 -15.74
N ALA A 153 21.32 5.01 -16.82
CA ALA A 153 20.86 6.09 -17.69
C ALA A 153 19.94 7.05 -16.92
N GLY A 154 20.06 8.35 -17.20
CA GLY A 154 19.27 9.40 -16.56
C GLY A 154 19.98 10.08 -15.39
N GLU A 155 19.42 11.23 -15.00
CA GLU A 155 19.97 12.10 -13.95
C GLU A 155 19.25 11.94 -12.60
N HIS A 156 18.14 11.21 -12.61
CA HIS A 156 17.21 11.06 -11.50
C HIS A 156 17.09 9.62 -11.06
N ILE A 157 16.83 9.40 -9.77
CA ILE A 157 16.56 8.06 -9.22
C ILE A 157 15.29 7.52 -9.91
N PRO A 158 15.32 6.32 -10.51
CA PRO A 158 14.22 5.78 -11.31
C PRO A 158 13.12 5.15 -10.43
N ILE A 159 12.69 5.87 -9.39
CA ILE A 159 11.65 5.43 -8.46
C ILE A 159 10.69 6.60 -8.29
N VAL A 160 9.40 6.34 -8.53
CA VAL A 160 8.35 7.35 -8.43
C VAL A 160 7.50 7.05 -7.20
N PRO A 161 7.57 7.87 -6.14
CA PRO A 161 6.69 7.72 -5.00
C PRO A 161 5.29 8.27 -5.36
N VAL A 162 4.25 7.51 -4.99
CA VAL A 162 2.86 7.95 -5.09
C VAL A 162 2.29 8.03 -3.68
N PHE A 163 2.03 9.25 -3.23
CA PHE A 163 1.46 9.50 -1.91
C PHE A 163 -0.05 9.75 -2.01
N GLY A 164 -0.78 9.33 -0.96
CA GLY A 164 -2.20 9.60 -0.82
C GLY A 164 -2.42 11.02 -0.31
N GLU A 165 -2.70 11.18 0.97
CA GLU A 165 -2.52 12.44 1.69
C GLU A 165 -1.10 12.48 2.26
N TRP A 166 -0.47 13.65 2.21
CA TRP A 166 0.94 13.83 2.57
C TRP A 166 1.12 15.09 3.42
N GLY A 167 1.91 14.98 4.49
CA GLY A 167 2.24 16.10 5.34
C GLY A 167 3.42 15.82 6.28
N PHE A 168 3.76 16.83 7.08
CA PHE A 168 4.79 16.74 8.12
C PHE A 168 4.17 16.96 9.50
N VAL A 169 4.44 16.04 10.43
CA VAL A 169 4.09 16.21 11.84
C VAL A 169 5.39 16.29 12.64
N GLU A 170 5.65 17.45 13.21
CA GLU A 170 6.78 17.83 14.08
C GLU A 170 8.19 17.70 13.48
N ASP A 171 8.43 16.81 12.51
CA ASP A 171 9.63 16.62 11.68
C ASP A 171 9.57 15.27 10.92
N LYS A 172 8.56 14.44 11.20
CA LYS A 172 8.34 13.16 10.50
C LYS A 172 7.36 13.34 9.36
N GLU A 173 7.75 12.84 8.20
CA GLU A 173 6.86 12.69 7.07
C GLU A 173 5.78 11.67 7.42
N VAL A 174 4.52 12.09 7.33
CA VAL A 174 3.37 11.23 7.53
C VAL A 174 2.56 11.26 6.26
N TYR A 175 2.18 10.07 5.81
CA TYR A 175 1.29 9.89 4.68
C TYR A 175 0.16 8.96 5.09
N GLU A 176 -1.03 9.21 4.56
CA GLU A 176 -2.18 8.36 4.78
C GLU A 176 -3.00 8.13 3.53
N GLY A 177 -3.73 7.03 3.51
CA GLY A 177 -4.72 6.75 2.49
C GLY A 177 -6.12 6.97 3.04
N VAL A 178 -7.11 7.06 2.15
CA VAL A 178 -8.54 7.24 2.49
C VAL A 178 -9.02 6.24 3.56
N VAL A 179 -8.50 5.01 3.53
CA VAL A 179 -8.90 3.94 4.46
C VAL A 179 -8.50 4.25 5.92
N ARG A 180 -7.48 5.08 6.16
CA ARG A 180 -7.00 5.35 7.53
C ARG A 180 -8.05 6.04 8.39
N LEU A 181 -8.77 7.01 7.84
CA LEU A 181 -9.85 7.74 8.52
C LEU A 181 -11.05 6.83 8.83
N THR A 182 -11.33 5.84 7.98
CA THR A 182 -12.47 4.91 8.16
C THR A 182 -12.18 3.74 9.10
N LYS A 183 -10.91 3.55 9.49
CA LYS A 183 -10.44 2.33 10.19
C LYS A 183 -11.17 2.10 11.51
N ASP A 184 -11.38 3.14 12.30
CA ASP A 184 -11.98 3.01 13.62
C ASP A 184 -13.49 2.77 13.54
N GLY A 185 -14.20 3.43 12.61
CA GLY A 185 -15.60 3.14 12.31
C GLY A 185 -15.80 1.69 11.84
N GLN A 186 -14.93 1.19 10.95
CA GLN A 186 -14.97 -0.20 10.50
C GLN A 186 -14.65 -1.19 11.63
N ARG A 187 -13.70 -0.89 12.51
CA ARG A 187 -13.40 -1.72 13.69
C ARG A 187 -14.60 -1.82 14.62
N LEU A 188 -15.26 -0.69 14.89
CA LEU A 188 -16.47 -0.65 15.70
C LEU A 188 -17.59 -1.49 15.09
N ARG A 189 -17.83 -1.33 13.77
CA ARG A 189 -18.80 -2.11 13.01
C ARG A 189 -18.50 -3.62 13.08
N ASN A 190 -17.25 -4.01 12.89
CA ASN A 190 -16.82 -5.41 12.96
C ASN A 190 -17.02 -5.99 14.38
N MET A 191 -16.77 -5.20 15.41
CA MET A 191 -16.99 -5.60 16.81
C MET A 191 -18.48 -5.83 17.09
N ILE A 192 -19.35 -4.90 16.68
CA ILE A 192 -20.81 -5.02 16.89
C ILE A 192 -21.37 -6.21 16.10
N MET A 193 -20.92 -6.42 14.85
CA MET A 193 -21.31 -7.59 14.07
C MET A 193 -20.89 -8.90 14.73
N SER A 194 -19.68 -8.96 15.29
CA SER A 194 -19.20 -10.13 16.02
C SER A 194 -20.02 -10.40 17.28
N PHE A 195 -20.39 -9.35 18.01
CA PHE A 195 -21.26 -9.46 19.20
C PHE A 195 -22.67 -9.92 18.84
N ASN A 196 -23.27 -9.37 17.78
CA ASN A 196 -24.58 -9.80 17.29
C ASN A 196 -24.54 -11.26 16.79
N ALA A 197 -23.45 -11.66 16.14
CA ALA A 197 -23.24 -13.04 15.73
C ALA A 197 -23.15 -14.00 16.93
N ASP A 198 -22.49 -13.63 18.03
CA ASP A 198 -22.46 -14.44 19.27
C ASP A 198 -23.87 -14.58 19.88
N ILE A 199 -24.67 -13.51 19.91
CA ILE A 199 -26.06 -13.57 20.39
C ILE A 199 -26.89 -14.55 19.56
N VAL A 200 -26.78 -14.47 18.22
CA VAL A 200 -27.51 -15.37 17.31
C VAL A 200 -27.01 -16.81 17.45
N ALA A 201 -25.70 -17.01 17.54
CA ALA A 201 -25.08 -18.33 17.68
C ALA A 201 -25.47 -19.02 18.99
N ARG A 202 -25.69 -18.26 20.07
CA ARG A 202 -26.10 -18.80 21.37
C ARG A 202 -27.49 -19.44 21.38
N THR A 203 -28.22 -19.47 20.27
CA THR A 203 -29.57 -20.03 20.12
C THR A 203 -30.47 -19.63 21.29
N PRO A 204 -31.30 -18.59 21.13
CA PRO A 204 -32.13 -18.11 22.23
C PRO A 204 -33.32 -19.08 22.45
N LYS A 205 -33.04 -20.26 22.99
CA LYS A 205 -34.05 -21.21 23.50
C LYS A 205 -34.57 -20.61 24.79
N LYS A 206 -35.82 -20.13 24.78
CA LYS A 206 -36.52 -19.65 25.98
C LYS A 206 -36.52 -20.78 27.01
N LYS A 207 -35.83 -20.60 28.14
CA LYS A 207 -35.82 -21.59 29.23
C LYS A 207 -36.97 -21.28 30.19
N PRO A 208 -38.04 -22.09 30.23
CA PRO A 208 -39.10 -21.91 31.22
C PRO A 208 -38.61 -22.25 32.64
N PHE A 209 -39.08 -21.49 33.64
CA PHE A 209 -38.94 -21.82 35.05
C PHE A 209 -40.15 -22.62 35.50
N PHE A 210 -39.90 -23.79 36.06
CA PHE A 210 -40.89 -24.69 36.63
C PHE A 210 -40.49 -25.05 38.07
N TRP A 211 -41.46 -25.45 38.88
CA TRP A 211 -41.18 -26.09 40.17
C TRP A 211 -40.68 -27.52 39.96
N PRO A 212 -39.80 -28.03 40.86
CA PRO A 212 -39.30 -29.40 40.76
C PRO A 212 -40.42 -30.45 40.69
N GLU A 213 -41.50 -30.25 41.45
CA GLU A 213 -42.68 -31.14 41.49
C GLU A 213 -43.40 -31.23 40.13
N GLN A 214 -43.36 -30.15 39.33
CA GLN A 214 -43.99 -30.11 38.00
C GLN A 214 -43.25 -30.96 36.95
N ILE A 215 -41.95 -31.18 37.13
CA ILE A 215 -41.07 -31.89 36.18
C ILE A 215 -40.63 -33.26 36.71
N ALA A 216 -40.90 -33.60 37.97
CA ALA A 216 -40.51 -34.87 38.56
C ALA A 216 -40.85 -36.08 37.67
N GLY A 217 -39.82 -36.81 37.21
CA GLY A 217 -39.92 -37.93 36.27
C GLY A 217 -39.78 -37.60 34.78
N PHE A 218 -39.91 -36.33 34.39
CA PHE A 218 -39.79 -35.83 33.02
C PHE A 218 -38.58 -34.90 32.81
N GLU A 219 -37.63 -34.86 33.77
CA GLU A 219 -36.42 -34.01 33.72
C GLU A 219 -35.63 -34.17 32.41
N HIS A 220 -35.53 -35.40 31.91
CA HIS A 220 -34.86 -35.72 30.64
C HIS A 220 -35.50 -35.04 29.43
N MET A 221 -36.81 -34.75 29.47
CA MET A 221 -37.49 -34.04 28.39
C MET A 221 -37.10 -32.55 28.36
N TYR A 222 -36.65 -31.98 29.48
CA TYR A 222 -36.34 -30.55 29.64
C TYR A 222 -34.83 -30.24 29.63
N ASP A 223 -33.96 -31.21 29.30
CA ASP A 223 -32.50 -31.04 29.24
C ASP A 223 -32.04 -30.14 28.08
N GLY A 224 -32.93 -29.83 27.12
CA GLY A 224 -32.70 -28.83 26.06
C GLY A 224 -31.85 -29.29 24.88
N ASN A 225 -31.34 -30.53 24.92
CA ASN A 225 -30.55 -31.16 23.87
C ASN A 225 -31.39 -31.91 22.82
N ASP A 226 -32.57 -32.41 23.20
CA ASP A 226 -33.44 -33.22 22.33
C ASP A 226 -34.75 -32.47 22.01
N ASP A 227 -35.15 -32.49 20.73
CA ASP A 227 -36.43 -31.93 20.27
C ASP A 227 -37.54 -32.99 20.36
N TYR A 228 -38.17 -33.11 21.53
CA TYR A 228 -39.29 -34.04 21.73
C TYR A 228 -40.59 -33.53 21.05
N PRO A 229 -41.41 -34.40 20.44
CA PRO A 229 -42.69 -34.02 19.80
C PRO A 229 -43.75 -33.47 20.77
N TYR A 230 -43.62 -33.76 22.07
CA TYR A 230 -44.51 -33.29 23.13
C TYR A 230 -43.73 -33.23 24.44
N TYR A 231 -44.16 -32.35 25.35
CA TYR A 231 -43.61 -32.21 26.70
C TYR A 231 -44.69 -32.54 27.73
N LEU A 232 -44.30 -33.24 28.80
CA LEU A 232 -45.22 -33.69 29.84
C LEU A 232 -44.96 -32.91 31.14
N LEU A 233 -46.04 -32.51 31.81
CA LEU A 233 -46.05 -31.78 33.07
C LEU A 233 -46.96 -32.52 34.05
N ASN A 234 -46.51 -32.63 35.30
CA ASN A 234 -47.35 -33.18 36.36
C ASN A 234 -48.42 -32.16 36.75
N ARG A 235 -49.68 -32.63 36.79
CA ARG A 235 -50.83 -31.81 37.18
C ARG A 235 -51.01 -31.70 38.70
N THR A 236 -50.48 -32.66 39.46
CA THR A 236 -50.72 -32.78 40.90
C THR A 236 -49.42 -33.08 41.64
N ASP A 237 -49.22 -32.43 42.79
CA ASP A 237 -48.11 -32.72 43.71
C ASP A 237 -48.33 -34.07 44.46
N GLU A 238 -47.29 -34.57 45.14
CA GLU A 238 -47.27 -35.79 45.95
C GLU A 238 -48.41 -35.82 46.99
N ASN A 239 -48.94 -34.65 47.37
CA ASN A 239 -50.04 -34.49 48.32
C ASN A 239 -51.41 -34.15 47.68
N SER A 240 -51.61 -34.43 46.38
CA SER A 240 -52.86 -34.16 45.62
C SER A 240 -53.29 -32.69 45.54
N GLY A 241 -52.35 -31.74 45.66
CA GLY A 241 -52.58 -30.32 45.36
C GLY A 241 -52.50 -30.06 43.86
N ASP A 242 -53.41 -29.25 43.31
CA ASP A 242 -53.39 -28.86 41.89
C ASP A 242 -52.20 -27.91 41.64
N LEU A 243 -51.28 -28.30 40.77
CA LEU A 243 -50.13 -27.48 40.37
C LEU A 243 -50.53 -26.60 39.16
N PRO A 244 -50.02 -25.36 39.07
CA PRO A 244 -50.30 -24.49 37.92
C PRO A 244 -49.74 -25.12 36.64
N THR A 245 -50.53 -25.13 35.57
CA THR A 245 -50.12 -25.75 34.29
C THR A 245 -49.28 -24.82 33.40
N GLN A 246 -48.83 -23.68 33.94
CA GLN A 246 -48.06 -22.66 33.22
C GLN A 246 -46.67 -22.52 33.87
N PRO A 247 -45.61 -22.26 33.07
CA PRO A 247 -44.31 -21.88 33.61
C PRO A 247 -44.44 -20.62 34.48
N LEU A 248 -43.69 -20.57 35.60
CA LEU A 248 -43.69 -19.41 36.50
C LEU A 248 -43.07 -18.17 35.86
N ALA A 249 -42.06 -18.36 35.03
CA ALA A 249 -41.36 -17.32 34.29
C ALA A 249 -40.64 -17.96 33.10
N TYR A 250 -40.16 -17.15 32.17
CA TYR A 250 -39.20 -17.59 31.16
C TYR A 250 -37.90 -16.83 31.39
N TYR A 251 -36.77 -17.52 31.21
CA TYR A 251 -35.50 -16.84 31.03
C TYR A 251 -35.62 -16.01 29.76
N GLU A 252 -35.51 -14.69 29.92
CA GLU A 252 -35.62 -13.76 28.82
C GLU A 252 -34.50 -14.06 27.81
N ASN A 253 -34.88 -14.17 26.54
CA ASN A 253 -33.91 -14.43 25.49
C ASN A 253 -32.91 -13.27 25.46
N PRO A 254 -31.62 -13.52 25.23
CA PRO A 254 -30.71 -12.45 24.86
C PRO A 254 -31.18 -11.89 23.52
N GLU A 255 -31.96 -10.83 23.56
CA GLU A 255 -32.32 -10.07 22.37
C GLU A 255 -31.14 -9.19 21.99
N VAL A 256 -30.95 -8.98 20.68
CA VAL A 256 -30.00 -7.95 20.23
C VAL A 256 -30.50 -6.62 20.78
N PRO A 257 -29.76 -5.94 21.67
CA PRO A 257 -30.21 -4.69 22.24
C PRO A 257 -30.49 -3.69 21.12
N GLN A 258 -31.61 -2.98 21.17
CA GLN A 258 -31.97 -2.01 20.13
C GLN A 258 -30.92 -0.90 19.98
N ALA A 259 -30.20 -0.59 21.07
CA ALA A 259 -29.03 0.29 21.06
C ALA A 259 -27.88 -0.23 20.16
N ASN A 260 -27.67 -1.55 20.06
CA ASN A 260 -26.65 -2.13 19.20
C ASN A 260 -27.04 -2.03 17.72
N ALA A 261 -28.32 -2.15 17.40
CA ALA A 261 -28.81 -1.94 16.03
C ALA A 261 -28.62 -0.48 15.59
N TYR A 262 -28.96 0.48 16.46
CA TYR A 262 -28.73 1.90 16.21
C TYR A 262 -27.22 2.24 16.08
N MET A 263 -26.39 1.68 16.96
CA MET A 263 -24.93 1.89 16.88
C MET A 263 -24.31 1.25 15.64
N LEU A 264 -24.84 0.11 15.17
CA LEU A 264 -24.40 -0.51 13.92
C LEU A 264 -24.75 0.36 12.71
N GLU A 265 -25.95 0.94 12.70
CA GLU A 265 -26.40 1.87 11.67
C GLU A 265 -25.55 3.14 11.69
N ALA A 266 -25.39 3.77 12.86
CA ALA A 266 -24.55 4.96 13.03
C ALA A 266 -23.08 4.72 12.62
N ALA A 267 -22.50 3.58 13.00
CA ALA A 267 -21.15 3.21 12.58
C ALA A 267 -21.06 2.98 11.06
N THR A 268 -22.09 2.38 10.46
CA THR A 268 -22.15 2.17 9.01
C THR A 268 -22.30 3.50 8.27
N SER A 269 -23.11 4.43 8.76
CA SER A 269 -23.27 5.77 8.21
C SER A 269 -21.98 6.59 8.33
N ALA A 270 -21.32 6.59 9.49
CA ALA A 270 -20.04 7.27 9.66
C ALA A 270 -18.95 6.71 8.74
N VAL A 271 -18.93 5.39 8.53
CA VAL A 271 -18.05 4.76 7.56
C VAL A 271 -18.40 5.19 6.14
N LYS A 272 -19.68 5.24 5.76
CA LYS A 272 -20.10 5.70 4.44
C LYS A 272 -19.72 7.16 4.23
N GLU A 273 -20.04 8.06 5.15
CA GLU A 273 -19.71 9.49 5.00
C GLU A 273 -18.22 9.73 4.75
N VAL A 274 -17.34 8.93 5.37
CA VAL A 274 -15.88 9.07 5.19
C VAL A 274 -15.34 8.24 4.00
N ALA A 275 -15.98 7.11 3.66
CA ALA A 275 -15.52 6.20 2.60
C ALA A 275 -16.14 6.48 1.22
N THR A 276 -17.26 7.19 1.15
CA THR A 276 -17.98 7.42 -0.11
C THR A 276 -17.26 8.52 -0.89
N LEU A 277 -16.21 8.10 -1.59
CA LEU A 277 -15.56 8.87 -2.65
C LEU A 277 -16.52 8.94 -3.84
N GLY A 278 -17.46 9.86 -3.81
CA GLY A 278 -18.41 10.06 -4.92
C GLY A 278 -19.80 10.46 -4.47
N VAL A 279 -20.53 11.11 -5.38
CA VAL A 279 -21.92 11.53 -5.17
C VAL A 279 -22.74 10.33 -4.72
N ASP A 280 -23.41 10.49 -3.58
CA ASP A 280 -24.38 9.53 -3.08
C ASP A 280 -25.38 9.21 -4.20
N THR A 281 -25.33 7.99 -4.73
CA THR A 281 -26.18 7.56 -5.85
C THR A 281 -27.67 7.65 -5.51
N GLU A 282 -28.02 7.76 -4.23
CA GLU A 282 -29.39 8.04 -3.77
C GLU A 282 -29.82 9.49 -4.01
N ALA A 283 -28.90 10.47 -3.97
CA ALA A 283 -29.20 11.87 -4.30
C ALA A 283 -29.46 12.09 -5.80
N VAL A 284 -28.97 11.20 -6.66
CA VAL A 284 -29.13 11.28 -8.13
C VAL A 284 -30.41 10.59 -8.61
N ASN A 285 -30.92 9.59 -7.89
CA ASN A 285 -32.07 8.79 -8.31
C ASN A 285 -33.44 9.33 -7.84
N GLY A 286 -33.49 10.31 -6.94
CA GLY A 286 -34.73 10.75 -6.27
C GLY A 286 -35.60 11.79 -7.00
N GLY A 287 -35.09 12.48 -8.01
CA GLY A 287 -35.92 13.41 -8.80
C GLY A 287 -35.13 14.55 -9.43
N GLN A 288 -35.26 14.69 -10.75
CA GLN A 288 -34.90 15.86 -11.58
C GLN A 288 -33.87 16.81 -10.95
N VAL A 289 -32.68 16.31 -10.64
CA VAL A 289 -31.58 17.18 -10.23
C VAL A 289 -31.13 17.92 -11.47
N ALA A 290 -31.27 19.25 -11.46
CA ALA A 290 -30.79 20.11 -12.53
C ALA A 290 -29.32 19.79 -12.83
N PHE A 291 -28.90 19.87 -14.10
CA PHE A 291 -27.51 19.61 -14.51
C PHE A 291 -26.50 20.42 -13.68
N ASP A 292 -26.88 21.62 -13.24
CA ASP A 292 -26.10 22.48 -12.33
C ASP A 292 -25.96 21.87 -10.92
N THR A 293 -27.02 21.31 -10.34
CA THR A 293 -26.95 20.62 -9.03
C THR A 293 -26.15 19.32 -9.08
N VAL A 294 -26.20 18.56 -10.18
CA VAL A 294 -25.32 17.40 -10.39
C VAL A 294 -23.87 17.84 -10.52
N ASN A 295 -23.60 18.93 -11.23
CA ASN A 295 -22.26 19.48 -11.37
C ASN A 295 -21.71 20.00 -10.03
N GLN A 296 -22.53 20.66 -9.21
CA GLN A 296 -22.15 21.10 -7.86
C GLN A 296 -21.88 19.93 -6.90
N LEU A 297 -22.65 18.84 -7.01
CA LEU A 297 -22.40 17.61 -6.24
C LEU A 297 -21.11 16.92 -6.70
N ASN A 298 -20.87 16.83 -8.00
CA ASN A 298 -19.61 16.34 -8.55
C ASN A 298 -18.43 17.21 -8.11
N MET A 299 -18.56 18.55 -8.12
CA MET A 299 -17.52 19.46 -7.65
C MET A 299 -17.20 19.28 -6.15
N ARG A 300 -18.18 18.98 -5.30
CA ARG A 300 -17.91 18.68 -3.88
C ARG A 300 -17.22 17.33 -3.69
N ALA A 301 -17.67 16.31 -4.40
CA ALA A 301 -17.01 14.99 -4.40
C ALA A 301 -15.58 15.09 -4.96
N ASP A 302 -15.38 15.92 -5.99
CA ASP A 302 -14.07 16.22 -6.53
C ASP A 302 -13.20 16.94 -5.52
N LEU A 303 -13.70 17.89 -4.71
CA LEU A 303 -12.91 18.59 -3.70
C LEU A 303 -12.32 17.65 -2.62
N GLU A 304 -13.08 16.63 -2.19
CA GLU A 304 -12.58 15.64 -1.21
C GLU A 304 -11.56 14.68 -1.84
N THR A 305 -11.74 14.31 -3.11
CA THR A 305 -10.78 13.46 -3.83
C THR A 305 -9.62 14.23 -4.46
N TYR A 306 -9.71 15.55 -4.50
CA TYR A 306 -8.79 16.44 -5.21
C TYR A 306 -7.36 16.28 -4.72
N VAL A 307 -7.16 16.14 -3.41
CA VAL A 307 -5.83 15.97 -2.82
C VAL A 307 -5.14 14.72 -3.36
N PHE A 308 -5.87 13.61 -3.50
CA PHE A 308 -5.34 12.36 -4.06
C PHE A 308 -5.05 12.49 -5.56
N GLN A 309 -5.92 13.17 -6.31
CA GLN A 309 -5.72 13.38 -7.74
C GLN A 309 -4.53 14.33 -8.02
N ASP A 310 -4.36 15.39 -7.24
CA ASP A 310 -3.26 16.34 -7.37
C ASP A 310 -1.90 15.71 -7.00
N ASN A 311 -1.88 14.89 -5.94
CA ASN A 311 -0.69 14.14 -5.55
C ASN A 311 -0.30 13.10 -6.61
N LEU A 312 -1.30 12.42 -7.21
CA LEU A 312 -1.08 11.54 -8.35
C LEU A 312 -0.57 12.30 -9.58
N ALA A 313 -1.11 13.48 -9.88
CA ALA A 313 -0.63 14.31 -10.98
C ALA A 313 0.83 14.76 -10.77
N THR A 314 1.21 15.06 -9.53
CA THR A 314 2.60 15.39 -9.17
C THR A 314 3.53 14.18 -9.35
N ALA A 315 3.09 12.97 -8.96
CA ALA A 315 3.84 11.75 -9.23
C ALA A 315 3.97 11.46 -10.74
N MET A 316 2.93 11.69 -11.53
CA MET A 316 2.99 11.55 -13.00
C MET A 316 3.93 12.56 -13.66
N ARG A 317 3.97 13.80 -13.17
CA ARG A 317 4.95 14.79 -13.62
C ARG A 317 6.37 14.28 -13.39
N ARG A 318 6.63 13.72 -12.21
CA ARG A 318 7.94 13.16 -11.85
C ARG A 318 8.33 11.96 -12.70
N ASP A 319 7.39 11.06 -12.99
CA ASP A 319 7.61 9.96 -13.94
C ASP A 319 8.01 10.48 -15.32
N GLY A 320 7.35 11.54 -15.81
CA GLY A 320 7.68 12.19 -17.08
C GLY A 320 9.11 12.75 -17.11
N GLU A 321 9.55 13.43 -16.05
CA GLU A 321 10.92 13.97 -15.94
C GLU A 321 11.98 12.87 -15.92
N ILE A 322 11.73 11.80 -15.16
CA ILE A 322 12.63 10.63 -15.10
C ILE A 322 12.73 9.99 -16.48
N TYR A 323 11.59 9.71 -17.11
CA TYR A 323 11.52 9.12 -18.43
C TYR A 323 12.24 9.97 -19.47
N GLN A 324 12.01 11.28 -19.50
CA GLN A 324 12.69 12.20 -20.42
C GLN A 324 14.22 12.16 -20.23
N SER A 325 14.70 12.13 -18.98
CA SER A 325 16.15 12.06 -18.70
C SER A 325 16.77 10.75 -19.18
N ILE A 326 16.06 9.63 -19.01
CA ILE A 326 16.53 8.30 -19.46
C ILE A 326 16.50 8.23 -20.99
N VAL A 327 15.45 8.74 -21.63
CA VAL A 327 15.34 8.75 -23.09
C VAL A 327 16.47 9.57 -23.72
N ASN A 328 16.80 10.73 -23.15
CA ASN A 328 17.92 11.54 -23.65
C ASN A 328 19.23 10.74 -23.58
N ASP A 329 19.54 10.11 -22.45
CA ASP A 329 20.78 9.32 -22.34
C ASP A 329 20.81 8.02 -23.19
N ILE A 330 19.66 7.44 -23.54
CA ILE A 330 19.59 6.18 -24.32
C ILE A 330 19.48 6.42 -25.83
N TYR A 331 18.74 7.44 -26.26
CA TYR A 331 18.36 7.66 -27.67
C TYR A 331 18.98 8.92 -28.29
N ASP A 332 19.48 9.88 -27.50
CA ASP A 332 20.16 11.10 -28.00
C ASP A 332 21.66 10.87 -28.23
N VAL A 333 22.13 9.63 -28.02
CA VAL A 333 23.47 9.20 -28.42
C VAL A 333 23.37 8.70 -29.88
N PRO A 334 23.92 9.44 -30.87
CA PRO A 334 23.87 9.04 -32.27
C PRO A 334 24.68 7.77 -32.57
#